data_AF-A0AA36JAD9-F1
#
_entry.id   AF-A0AA36JAD9-F1
#
_cell.length_a   1.000
_cell.length_b   1.000
_cell.length_c   1.000
_cell.angle_alpha   90.00
_cell.angle_beta   90.00
_cell.angle_gamma   90.00
#
_symmetry.space_group_name_H-M   'P 1'
#
loop_
_entity.id
_entity.type
_entity.pdbx_description
1 polymer ?
#
loop_
_entity_poly.entity_id
_entity_poly.type
_entity_poly.pdbx_seq_one_letter_code
_entity_poly.pdbx_strand_id
1 'polypeptide(L)'
;MTQQMRRLNSLNSDRTESNSSDDETRKQLLLLLSSKRVHKVLRTCQQQLSRVPEAAELSPAKLLKIVAEGHALWKKRRVWGACPDDTWGLFLEHLDDILKPYCQGLALLSEEDWKEVKSWCRISPRQLCDVIAASLEFHRMPEPAQVMLVAGSLEMTAAAATAAATAACVSA
;
A
#
# COMPACT_ATOMS: atom_id res chain seq x y z
N MET A 1 23.63 49.94 28.13
CA MET A 1 23.83 49.48 26.73
C MET A 1 23.56 47.98 26.69
N THR A 2 22.62 47.61 25.83
CA THR A 2 21.77 46.42 25.88
C THR A 2 22.23 45.42 24.82
N GLN A 3 22.70 44.24 25.22
CA GLN A 3 22.98 43.07 24.37
C GLN A 3 23.49 41.98 25.32
N GLN A 4 22.96 40.77 25.47
CA GLN A 4 22.08 39.97 24.63
C GLN A 4 21.27 39.03 25.55
N MET A 5 20.00 39.37 25.82
CA MET A 5 18.99 38.35 26.11
C MET A 5 18.55 37.77 24.77
N ARG A 6 19.07 36.60 24.37
CA ARG A 6 18.55 35.78 23.25
C ARG A 6 19.26 34.41 23.22
N ARG A 7 19.05 33.57 24.25
CA ARG A 7 19.44 32.15 24.21
C ARG A 7 18.43 31.27 24.93
N LEU A 8 17.15 31.41 24.62
CA LEU A 8 16.12 30.44 24.95
C LEU A 8 15.04 30.57 23.86
N ASN A 9 15.16 29.81 22.77
CA ASN A 9 14.07 29.45 21.82
C ASN A 9 14.65 28.76 20.57
N SER A 10 15.35 27.64 20.75
CA SER A 10 15.76 26.82 19.60
C SER A 10 15.85 25.34 19.97
N LEU A 11 14.86 24.81 20.69
CA LEU A 11 14.84 23.40 21.08
C LEU A 11 13.44 22.73 21.02
N ASN A 12 12.44 23.36 20.39
CA ASN A 12 11.07 22.82 20.38
C ASN A 12 10.40 22.77 18.99
N SER A 13 11.15 22.81 17.89
CA SER A 13 10.55 22.91 16.55
C SER A 13 10.76 21.70 15.62
N ASP A 14 11.10 20.52 16.14
CA ASP A 14 11.37 19.33 15.31
C ASP A 14 10.64 18.04 15.78
N ARG A 15 9.61 18.14 16.62
CA ARG A 15 8.95 16.95 17.20
C ARG A 15 7.48 16.74 16.88
N THR A 16 6.92 17.50 15.93
CA THR A 16 5.46 17.50 15.73
C THR A 16 4.98 17.05 14.35
N GLU A 17 5.86 16.85 13.36
CA GLU A 17 5.43 16.49 12.00
C GLU A 17 5.21 14.97 11.82
N SER A 18 5.94 14.13 12.55
CA SER A 18 5.83 12.67 12.38
C SER A 18 4.49 12.09 12.87
N ASN A 19 3.86 12.67 13.88
CA ASN A 19 2.58 12.14 14.41
C ASN A 19 1.38 12.45 13.50
N SER A 20 1.44 13.50 12.68
CA SER A 20 0.28 13.91 11.87
C SER A 20 0.09 13.04 10.62
N SER A 21 1.18 12.53 10.03
CA SER A 21 1.15 11.77 8.78
C SER A 21 0.61 10.35 8.98
N ASP A 22 1.00 9.70 10.08
CA ASP A 22 0.53 8.37 10.44
C ASP A 22 -0.97 8.37 10.77
N ASP A 23 -1.43 9.40 11.49
CA ASP A 23 -2.85 9.56 11.83
C ASP A 23 -3.70 9.76 10.57
N GLU A 24 -3.22 10.50 9.57
CA GLU A 24 -3.95 10.68 8.31
C GLU A 24 -3.99 9.39 7.50
N THR A 25 -2.86 8.68 7.40
CA THR A 25 -2.79 7.37 6.73
C THR A 25 -3.76 6.37 7.37
N ARG A 26 -3.84 6.36 8.71
CA ARG A 26 -4.80 5.53 9.46
C ARG A 26 -6.25 5.93 9.18
N LYS A 27 -6.57 7.23 9.13
CA LYS A 27 -7.91 7.72 8.81
C LYS A 27 -8.33 7.30 7.40
N GLN A 28 -7.45 7.43 6.42
CA GLN A 28 -7.73 7.01 5.05
C GLN A 28 -7.96 5.49 4.95
N LEU A 29 -7.14 4.68 5.62
CA LEU A 29 -7.36 3.24 5.70
C LEU A 29 -8.75 2.90 6.27
N LEU A 30 -9.13 3.53 7.39
CA LEU A 30 -10.45 3.34 8.00
C LEU A 30 -11.59 3.79 7.07
N LEU A 31 -11.42 4.91 6.39
CA LEU A 31 -12.39 5.43 5.42
C LEU A 31 -12.60 4.44 4.27
N LEU A 32 -11.53 3.91 3.67
CA LEU A 32 -11.65 2.88 2.63
C LEU A 32 -12.30 1.60 3.17
N LEU A 33 -11.92 1.12 4.36
CA LEU A 33 -12.51 -0.07 4.97
C LEU A 33 -14.00 0.07 5.30
N SER A 34 -14.46 1.29 5.58
CA SER A 34 -15.89 1.59 5.75
C SER A 34 -16.71 1.50 4.45
N SER A 35 -16.04 1.54 3.29
CA SER A 35 -16.72 1.38 2.01
C SER A 35 -17.20 -0.06 1.84
N LYS A 36 -18.53 -0.24 1.77
CA LYS A 36 -19.17 -1.55 1.53
C LYS A 36 -18.59 -2.31 0.34
N ARG A 37 -18.25 -1.58 -0.74
CA ARG A 37 -17.69 -2.18 -1.96
C ARG A 37 -16.26 -2.66 -1.74
N VAL A 38 -15.37 -1.80 -1.21
CA VAL A 38 -13.98 -2.16 -0.91
C VAL A 38 -13.96 -3.37 0.03
N HIS A 39 -14.74 -3.29 1.11
CA HIS A 39 -14.85 -4.38 2.08
C HIS A 39 -15.37 -5.69 1.48
N LYS A 40 -16.35 -5.63 0.55
CA LYS A 40 -16.83 -6.80 -0.18
C LYS A 40 -15.74 -7.41 -1.06
N VAL A 41 -15.01 -6.60 -1.81
CA VAL A 41 -13.91 -7.05 -2.68
C VAL A 41 -12.82 -7.70 -1.85
N LEU A 42 -12.38 -7.07 -0.76
CA LEU A 42 -11.35 -7.63 0.14
C LEU A 42 -11.80 -8.95 0.77
N ARG A 43 -13.07 -9.10 1.16
CA ARG A 43 -13.62 -10.39 1.61
C ARG A 43 -13.63 -11.45 0.52
N THR A 44 -13.97 -11.08 -0.72
CA THR A 44 -13.86 -12.00 -1.85
C THR A 44 -12.40 -12.43 -2.07
N CYS A 45 -11.45 -11.50 -1.97
CA CYS A 45 -10.02 -11.83 -2.04
C CYS A 45 -9.62 -12.80 -0.94
N GLN A 46 -10.00 -12.52 0.31
CA GLN A 46 -9.74 -13.41 1.45
C GLN A 46 -10.28 -14.83 1.21
N GLN A 47 -11.49 -14.96 0.66
CA GLN A 47 -12.08 -16.27 0.33
C GLN A 47 -11.34 -16.99 -0.80
N GLN A 48 -10.95 -16.28 -1.86
CA GLN A 48 -10.21 -16.86 -2.98
C GLN A 48 -8.79 -17.27 -2.59
N LEU A 49 -8.17 -16.49 -1.72
CA LEU A 49 -6.83 -16.73 -1.19
C LEU A 49 -6.82 -17.69 0.02
N SER A 50 -7.97 -18.24 0.44
CA SER A 50 -8.06 -19.19 1.56
C SER A 50 -7.21 -20.46 1.38
N ARG A 51 -6.79 -20.75 0.14
CA ARG A 51 -5.88 -21.85 -0.19
C ARG A 51 -4.40 -21.49 -0.02
N VAL A 52 -4.08 -20.21 0.15
CA VAL A 52 -2.75 -19.69 0.44
C VAL A 52 -2.65 -19.58 1.98
N PRO A 53 -1.80 -20.39 2.64
CA PRO A 53 -1.75 -20.44 4.11
C PRO A 53 -1.56 -19.07 4.76
N GLU A 54 -0.65 -18.24 4.24
CA GLU A 54 -0.40 -16.91 4.80
C GLU A 54 -1.58 -15.96 4.61
N ALA A 55 -2.38 -16.14 3.55
CA ALA A 55 -3.49 -15.25 3.22
C ALA A 55 -4.80 -15.60 3.94
N ALA A 56 -4.98 -16.87 4.31
CA ALA A 56 -6.20 -17.37 4.95
C ALA A 56 -6.48 -16.66 6.29
N GLU A 57 -5.42 -16.28 7.01
CA GLU A 57 -5.50 -15.62 8.31
C GLU A 57 -5.49 -14.08 8.22
N LEU A 58 -5.33 -13.50 7.04
CA LEU A 58 -5.26 -12.05 6.88
C LEU A 58 -6.64 -11.41 6.96
N SER A 59 -6.74 -10.40 7.82
CA SER A 59 -7.92 -9.54 7.88
C SER A 59 -8.04 -8.66 6.63
N PRO A 60 -9.24 -8.18 6.28
CA PRO A 60 -9.42 -7.20 5.20
C PRO A 60 -8.52 -5.97 5.33
N ALA A 61 -8.23 -5.54 6.57
CA ALA A 61 -7.31 -4.44 6.82
C ALA A 61 -5.88 -4.78 6.36
N LYS A 62 -5.35 -5.96 6.72
CA LYS A 62 -4.02 -6.40 6.26
C LYS A 62 -3.96 -6.56 4.75
N LEU A 63 -5.00 -7.13 4.12
CA LEU A 63 -5.09 -7.23 2.66
C LEU A 63 -5.03 -5.85 1.99
N LEU A 64 -5.76 -4.86 2.53
CA LEU A 64 -5.72 -3.49 2.01
C LEU A 64 -4.34 -2.83 2.20
N LYS A 65 -3.65 -3.11 3.31
CA LYS A 65 -2.28 -2.65 3.52
C LYS A 65 -1.32 -3.23 2.47
N ILE A 66 -1.40 -4.53 2.17
CA ILE A 66 -0.59 -5.16 1.10
C ILE A 66 -0.84 -4.49 -0.25
N VAL A 67 -2.11 -4.21 -0.57
CA VAL A 67 -2.46 -3.50 -1.81
C VAL A 67 -1.90 -2.08 -1.85
N ALA A 68 -1.94 -1.36 -0.73
CA ALA A 68 -1.37 -0.02 -0.60
C ALA A 68 0.16 -0.02 -0.77
N GLU A 69 0.86 -0.99 -0.16
CA GLU A 69 2.30 -1.19 -0.36
C GLU A 69 2.64 -1.53 -1.82
N GLY A 70 1.85 -2.41 -2.44
CA GLY A 70 2.01 -2.77 -3.84
C GLY A 70 1.84 -1.56 -4.76
N HIS A 71 0.88 -0.68 -4.46
CA HIS A 71 0.69 0.58 -5.17
C HIS A 71 1.90 1.52 -5.00
N ALA A 72 2.40 1.71 -3.78
CA ALA A 72 3.60 2.50 -3.51
C ALA A 72 4.81 1.97 -4.29
N LEU A 73 4.99 0.65 -4.29
CA LEU A 73 6.05 -0.03 -5.04
C LEU A 73 5.91 0.23 -6.55
N TRP A 74 4.70 0.10 -7.12
CA TRP A 74 4.43 0.37 -8.53
C TRP A 74 4.76 1.81 -8.95
N LYS A 75 4.52 2.81 -8.09
CA LYS A 75 4.89 4.21 -8.39
C LYS A 75 6.41 4.37 -8.54
N LYS A 76 7.21 3.56 -7.85
CA LYS A 76 8.68 3.54 -7.93
C LYS A 76 9.25 2.65 -9.06
N ARG A 77 8.43 1.99 -9.89
CA ARG A 77 8.85 1.00 -10.90
C ARG A 77 9.97 1.40 -11.85
N ARG A 78 10.10 2.70 -12.15
CA ARG A 78 11.15 3.20 -13.05
C ARG A 78 12.56 3.06 -12.49
N VAL A 79 12.70 2.86 -11.17
CA VAL A 79 14.00 2.80 -10.49
C VAL A 79 14.26 1.49 -9.77
N TRP A 80 13.40 0.47 -9.91
CA TRP A 80 13.56 -0.82 -9.20
C TRP A 80 14.92 -1.49 -9.44
N GLY A 81 15.43 -1.44 -10.68
CA GLY A 81 16.72 -2.06 -11.01
C GLY A 81 17.93 -1.21 -10.58
N ALA A 82 17.75 0.10 -10.41
CA ALA A 82 18.82 1.01 -10.00
C ALA A 82 18.96 1.06 -8.48
N CYS A 83 17.84 0.98 -7.75
CA CYS A 83 17.76 1.07 -6.30
C CYS A 83 16.90 -0.07 -5.73
N PRO A 84 17.37 -1.33 -5.79
CA PRO A 84 16.59 -2.48 -5.34
C PRO A 84 16.20 -2.40 -3.86
N ASP A 85 17.15 -2.03 -3.01
CA ASP A 85 16.96 -1.93 -1.55
C ASP A 85 15.90 -0.86 -1.21
N ASP A 86 15.95 0.31 -1.85
CA ASP A 86 15.00 1.44 -1.62
C ASP A 86 13.62 1.25 -2.29
N THR A 87 13.42 0.13 -3.00
CA THR A 87 12.18 -0.16 -3.72
C THR A 87 11.55 -1.45 -3.23
N TRP A 88 11.85 -2.58 -3.86
CA TRP A 88 11.26 -3.86 -3.50
C TRP A 88 11.89 -4.44 -2.21
N GLY A 89 13.08 -3.98 -1.81
CA GLY A 89 13.65 -4.26 -0.48
C GLY A 89 12.80 -3.66 0.65
N LEU A 90 12.56 -2.34 0.62
CA LEU A 90 11.64 -1.67 1.57
C LEU A 90 10.22 -2.27 1.54
N PHE A 91 9.73 -2.62 0.35
CA PHE A 91 8.44 -3.31 0.23
C PHE A 91 8.43 -4.64 0.99
N LEU A 92 9.50 -5.42 0.91
CA LEU A 92 9.64 -6.67 1.65
C LEU A 92 9.63 -6.43 3.17
N GLU A 93 10.39 -5.43 3.64
CA GLU A 93 10.39 -5.04 5.06
C GLU A 93 8.99 -4.63 5.56
N HIS A 94 8.23 -3.88 4.75
CA HIS A 94 6.87 -3.52 5.09
C HIS A 94 5.91 -4.71 5.06
N LEU A 95 6.09 -5.67 4.14
CA LEU A 95 5.31 -6.90 4.13
C LEU A 95 5.55 -7.71 5.40
N ASP A 96 6.80 -7.86 5.86
CA ASP A 96 7.13 -8.52 7.13
C ASP A 96 6.35 -7.88 8.29
N ASP A 97 6.31 -6.54 8.34
CA ASP A 97 5.60 -5.78 9.36
C ASP A 97 4.07 -5.91 9.27
N ILE A 98 3.52 -6.02 8.06
CA ILE A 98 2.09 -6.26 7.84
C ILE A 98 1.68 -7.65 8.32
N LEU A 99 2.54 -8.64 8.10
CA LEU A 99 2.25 -10.02 8.44
C LEU A 99 2.37 -10.31 9.95
N LYS A 100 3.15 -9.53 10.71
CA LYS A 100 3.20 -9.60 12.18
C LYS A 100 1.81 -9.44 12.84
N PRO A 101 1.55 -10.07 14.00
CA PRO A 101 0.25 -9.98 14.69
C PRO A 101 -0.15 -8.54 15.06
N TYR A 102 0.83 -7.73 15.47
CA TYR A 102 0.65 -6.32 15.83
C TYR A 102 1.28 -5.43 14.75
N CYS A 103 0.56 -5.27 13.65
CA CYS A 103 1.03 -4.49 12.51
C CYS A 103 0.89 -2.98 12.76
N GLN A 104 2.02 -2.26 12.75
CA GLN A 104 2.05 -0.80 12.70
C GLN A 104 2.39 -0.28 11.29
N GLY A 105 3.16 -1.03 10.51
CA GLY A 105 3.61 -0.62 9.17
C GLY A 105 2.47 -0.33 8.20
N LEU A 106 2.59 0.80 7.52
CA LEU A 106 1.84 1.17 6.33
C LEU A 106 2.61 2.27 5.61
N ALA A 107 2.70 2.16 4.29
CA ALA A 107 3.25 3.19 3.43
C ALA A 107 2.52 4.49 3.69
N LEU A 108 3.30 5.54 3.91
CA LEU A 108 2.80 6.90 3.92
C LEU A 108 2.39 7.26 2.50
N LEU A 109 1.10 7.15 2.24
CA LEU A 109 0.49 7.47 0.95
C LEU A 109 -0.17 8.84 1.00
N SER A 110 -0.06 9.58 -0.10
CA SER A 110 -0.81 10.82 -0.28
C SER A 110 -2.31 10.56 -0.44
N GLU A 111 -3.14 11.59 -0.28
CA GLU A 111 -4.60 11.47 -0.53
C GLU A 111 -4.89 11.03 -1.98
N GLU A 112 -4.08 11.48 -2.94
CA GLU A 112 -4.20 11.07 -4.35
C GLU A 112 -3.90 9.58 -4.53
N ASP A 113 -2.84 9.08 -3.88
CA ASP A 113 -2.50 7.66 -3.94
C ASP A 113 -3.60 6.81 -3.28
N TRP A 114 -4.22 7.27 -2.19
CA TRP A 114 -5.37 6.59 -1.60
C TRP A 114 -6.59 6.55 -2.53
N LYS A 115 -6.81 7.60 -3.34
CA LYS A 115 -7.85 7.59 -4.39
C LYS A 115 -7.52 6.57 -5.48
N GLU A 116 -6.24 6.45 -5.88
CA GLU A 116 -5.79 5.42 -6.82
C GLU A 116 -5.98 4.01 -6.23
N VAL A 117 -5.57 3.74 -4.99
CA VAL A 117 -5.80 2.46 -4.30
C VAL A 117 -7.29 2.13 -4.22
N LYS A 118 -8.14 3.11 -3.92
CA LYS A 118 -9.60 2.94 -3.94
C LYS A 118 -10.12 2.56 -5.33
N SER A 119 -9.51 3.07 -6.40
CA SER A 119 -9.85 2.72 -7.78
C SER A 119 -9.44 1.28 -8.11
N TRP A 120 -8.30 0.80 -7.60
CA TRP A 120 -7.89 -0.60 -7.70
C TRP A 120 -8.86 -1.52 -6.95
N CYS A 121 -9.51 -1.03 -5.89
CA CYS A 121 -10.60 -1.77 -5.22
C CYS A 121 -11.92 -1.81 -6.01
N ARG A 122 -12.01 -1.16 -7.18
CA ARG A 122 -13.22 -1.15 -8.02
C ARG A 122 -13.15 -2.11 -9.21
N ILE A 123 -11.95 -2.54 -9.61
CA ILE A 123 -11.73 -3.52 -10.68
C ILE A 123 -12.06 -4.94 -10.22
N SER A 124 -11.79 -5.92 -11.07
CA SER A 124 -12.07 -7.33 -10.79
C SER A 124 -11.34 -7.78 -9.52
N PRO A 125 -12.02 -8.46 -8.57
CA PRO A 125 -11.38 -9.02 -7.38
C PRO A 125 -10.17 -9.90 -7.71
N ARG A 126 -10.20 -10.57 -8.86
CA ARG A 126 -9.11 -11.42 -9.33
C ARG A 126 -7.78 -10.67 -9.43
N GLN A 127 -7.78 -9.46 -9.98
CA GLN A 127 -6.55 -8.69 -10.16
C GLN A 127 -5.93 -8.29 -8.81
N LEU A 128 -6.77 -7.92 -7.84
CA LEU A 128 -6.31 -7.68 -6.48
C LEU A 128 -5.80 -8.96 -5.80
N CYS A 129 -6.46 -10.10 -6.01
CA CYS A 129 -5.94 -11.39 -5.54
C CYS A 129 -4.56 -11.69 -6.12
N ASP A 130 -4.35 -11.44 -7.41
CA ASP A 130 -3.08 -11.70 -8.09
C ASP A 130 -1.95 -10.81 -7.53
N VAL A 131 -2.24 -9.54 -7.21
CA VAL A 131 -1.29 -8.65 -6.50
C VAL A 131 -0.96 -9.18 -5.11
N ILE A 132 -1.97 -9.52 -4.32
CA ILE A 132 -1.78 -10.02 -2.95
C ILE A 132 -1.01 -11.34 -2.96
N ALA A 133 -1.38 -12.29 -3.82
CA ALA A 133 -0.72 -13.58 -3.95
C ALA A 133 0.74 -13.44 -4.38
N ALA A 134 1.03 -12.60 -5.38
CA ALA A 134 2.40 -12.34 -5.81
C ALA A 134 3.23 -11.69 -4.70
N SER A 135 2.63 -10.78 -3.91
CA SER A 135 3.29 -10.13 -2.78
C SER A 135 3.64 -11.13 -1.67
N LEU A 136 2.72 -12.05 -1.34
CA LEU A 136 2.96 -13.09 -0.34
C LEU A 136 4.00 -14.11 -0.80
N GLU A 137 3.96 -14.50 -2.08
CA GLU A 137 4.95 -15.40 -2.66
C GLU A 137 6.34 -14.74 -2.68
N PHE A 138 6.42 -13.46 -3.02
CA PHE A 138 7.66 -12.69 -2.95
C PHE A 138 8.21 -12.61 -1.53
N HIS A 139 7.35 -12.40 -0.53
CA HIS A 139 7.75 -12.43 0.89
C HIS A 139 8.32 -13.79 1.28
N ARG A 140 7.70 -14.89 0.82
CA ARG A 140 8.16 -16.25 1.10
C ARG A 140 9.50 -16.57 0.43
N MET A 141 9.72 -16.03 -0.77
CA MET A 141 10.89 -16.31 -1.59
C MET A 141 11.29 -15.07 -2.40
N PRO A 142 12.14 -14.17 -1.86
CA PRO A 142 12.49 -12.90 -2.48
C PRO A 142 13.53 -13.06 -3.59
N GLU A 143 13.17 -13.78 -4.65
CA GLU A 143 14.01 -13.99 -5.83
C GLU A 143 13.67 -13.00 -6.95
N PRO A 144 14.62 -12.68 -7.86
CA PRO A 144 14.36 -11.78 -9.00
C PRO A 144 13.16 -12.18 -9.85
N ALA A 145 12.92 -13.49 -10.02
CA ALA A 145 11.75 -14.00 -10.74
C ALA A 145 10.43 -13.57 -10.08
N GLN A 146 10.38 -13.52 -8.75
CA GLN A 146 9.19 -13.12 -8.01
C GLN A 146 8.95 -11.62 -8.03
N VAL A 147 10.02 -10.81 -8.05
CA VAL A 147 9.91 -9.36 -8.31
C VAL A 147 9.22 -9.11 -9.66
N MET A 148 9.54 -9.91 -10.68
CA MET A 148 8.89 -9.81 -11.99
C MET A 148 7.41 -10.24 -11.97
N LEU A 149 7.04 -11.24 -11.17
CA LEU A 149 5.62 -11.59 -10.98
C LEU A 149 4.85 -10.45 -10.29
N VAL A 150 5.43 -9.86 -9.24
CA VAL A 150 4.85 -8.68 -8.58
C VAL A 150 4.70 -7.53 -9.58
N ALA A 151 5.73 -7.23 -10.38
CA ALA A 151 5.67 -6.22 -11.44
C ALA A 151 4.51 -6.45 -12.40
N GLY A 152 4.39 -7.68 -12.93
CA GLY A 152 3.36 -8.05 -13.88
C GLY A 152 1.95 -7.87 -13.30
N SER A 153 1.72 -8.36 -12.08
CA SER A 153 0.44 -8.21 -11.39
C SER A 153 0.08 -6.74 -11.14
N LEU A 154 1.06 -5.92 -10.73
CA LEU A 154 0.86 -4.49 -10.49
C LEU A 154 0.55 -3.71 -11.78
N GLU A 155 1.28 -3.97 -12.87
CA GLU A 155 1.05 -3.29 -14.15
C GLU A 155 -0.33 -3.64 -14.73
N MET A 156 -0.73 -4.92 -14.68
CA MET A 156 -2.07 -5.32 -15.14
C MET A 156 -3.19 -4.66 -14.32
N THR A 157 -3.00 -4.57 -13.00
CA THR A 157 -3.97 -3.97 -12.07
C THR A 157 -4.09 -2.46 -12.31
N ALA A 158 -2.96 -1.77 -12.44
CA ALA A 158 -2.92 -0.33 -12.73
C ALA A 158 -3.54 0.00 -14.09
N ALA A 159 -3.23 -0.79 -15.13
CA ALA A 159 -3.81 -0.63 -16.46
C ALA A 159 -5.34 -0.82 -16.45
N ALA A 160 -5.83 -1.85 -15.75
CA ALA A 160 -7.26 -2.10 -15.63
C ALA A 160 -8.01 -1.01 -14.86
N ALA A 161 -7.41 -0.49 -13.78
CA ALA A 161 -7.99 0.61 -13.02
C ALA A 161 -8.09 1.89 -13.88
N THR A 162 -7.05 2.17 -14.67
CA THR A 162 -7.03 3.29 -15.61
C THR A 162 -8.09 3.14 -16.69
N ALA A 163 -8.18 1.96 -17.33
CA ALA A 163 -9.19 1.69 -18.35
C ALA A 163 -10.63 1.83 -17.81
N ALA A 164 -10.88 1.33 -16.60
CA ALA A 164 -12.19 1.47 -15.95
C ALA A 164 -12.55 2.93 -15.63
N ALA A 165 -11.56 3.73 -15.21
CA ALA A 165 -11.77 5.16 -14.98
C ALA A 165 -12.10 5.90 -16.28
N THR A 166 -11.35 5.65 -17.36
CA THR A 166 -11.60 6.25 -18.68
C THR A 166 -12.99 5.90 -19.22
N ALA A 167 -13.40 4.63 -19.12
CA ALA A 167 -14.71 4.20 -19.59
C ALA A 167 -15.88 4.90 -18.84
N ALA A 168 -15.71 5.14 -17.54
CA ALA A 168 -16.69 5.86 -16.74
C ALA A 168 -16.82 7.34 -17.14
N CYS A 169 -15.71 7.99 -17.53
CA CYS A 169 -15.73 9.39 -17.99
C CYS A 169 -16.37 9.57 -19.37
N VAL A 170 -16.27 8.57 -20.25
CA VAL A 170 -16.88 8.63 -21.61
C VAL A 170 -18.40 8.35 -21.56
N SER A 171 -18.89 7.74 -20.49
CA SER A 171 -20.30 7.36 -20.34
C SER A 171 -21.12 8.32 -19.46
N ALA A 172 -20.52 9.43 -19.01
CA ALA A 172 -21.12 10.43 -18.12
C ALA A 172 -21.32 11.76 -18.86
#